data_AF-Q08NI9-F1
#
_entry.id   AF-Q08NI9-F1
#
_cell.length_a   1.000
_cell.length_b   1.000
_cell.length_c   1.000
_cell.angle_alpha   90.00
_cell.angle_beta   90.00
_cell.angle_gamma   90.00
#
_symmetry.space_group_name_H-M   'P 1'
#
loop_
_entity.id
_entity.type
_entity.pdbx_description
1 polymer ?
#
loop_
_entity_poly.entity_id
_entity_poly.type
_entity_poly.pdbx_seq_one_letter_code
_entity_poly.pdbx_strand_id
1 'polypeptide(L)'
;EATAKALAEAFPEAPLLYTADMEALTRVKDVGPTMAQVLHAFFQEPQNRAAIDALLAAGVTPAPPQVNTGGPFAGKTVVLTGGMTGMSRDQAKEEIERRGGKVSGSVSRKTDFVVAGEDAGSKLKKAQELGVRVLDEQAFLKLLQGDARS
;
A
#
# COMPACT_ATOMS: atom_id res chain seq x y z
N GLU A 1 -7.31 7.34 -8.70
CA GLU A 1 -7.78 6.11 -8.04
C GLU A 1 -7.48 6.09 -6.53
N ALA A 2 -7.81 7.16 -5.77
CA ALA A 2 -7.50 7.22 -4.33
C ALA A 2 -8.63 6.68 -3.43
N THR A 3 -9.88 6.82 -3.87
CA THR A 3 -11.08 6.47 -3.08
C THR A 3 -11.23 4.96 -2.86
N ALA A 4 -10.94 4.13 -3.86
CA ALA A 4 -11.04 2.67 -3.74
C ALA A 4 -10.04 2.12 -2.70
N LYS A 5 -8.81 2.65 -2.69
CA LYS A 5 -7.79 2.30 -1.70
C LYS A 5 -8.19 2.75 -0.30
N ALA A 6 -8.70 3.98 -0.15
CA ALA A 6 -9.16 4.49 1.14
C ALA A 6 -10.34 3.68 1.70
N LEU A 7 -11.27 3.25 0.84
CA LEU A 7 -12.37 2.34 1.22
C LEU A 7 -11.85 0.97 1.65
N ALA A 8 -10.89 0.39 0.92
CA ALA A 8 -10.29 -0.91 1.27
C ALA A 8 -9.49 -0.85 2.58
N GLU A 9 -8.84 0.29 2.88
CA GLU A 9 -8.15 0.52 4.15
C GLU A 9 -9.14 0.70 5.32
N ALA A 10 -10.27 1.38 5.09
CA ALA A 10 -11.29 1.62 6.10
C ALA A 10 -12.18 0.39 6.37
N PHE A 11 -12.41 -0.44 5.35
CA PHE A 11 -13.24 -1.64 5.41
C PHE A 11 -12.43 -2.86 4.97
N PRO A 12 -11.60 -3.41 5.86
CA PRO A 12 -10.72 -4.55 5.55
C PRO A 12 -11.49 -5.84 5.24
N GLU A 13 -12.74 -5.94 5.70
CA GLU A 13 -13.65 -7.02 5.34
C GLU A 13 -14.78 -6.49 4.47
N ALA A 14 -15.00 -7.14 3.33
CA ALA A 14 -16.05 -6.75 2.39
C ALA A 14 -17.46 -6.65 3.02
N PRO A 15 -17.87 -7.54 3.94
CA PRO A 15 -19.15 -7.41 4.65
C PRO A 15 -19.31 -6.09 5.41
N LEU A 16 -18.23 -5.56 5.98
CA LEU A 16 -18.27 -4.31 6.75
C LEU A 16 -18.57 -3.11 5.85
N LEU A 17 -18.16 -3.16 4.59
CA LEU A 17 -18.49 -2.13 3.60
C LEU A 17 -19.97 -2.19 3.20
N TYR A 18 -20.55 -3.40 3.09
CA TYR A 18 -21.95 -3.59 2.66
C TYR A 18 -22.95 -3.16 3.71
N THR A 19 -22.60 -3.34 4.99
CA THR A 19 -23.44 -2.94 6.12
C THR A 19 -23.07 -1.56 6.67
N ALA A 20 -22.12 -0.85 6.04
CA ALA A 20 -21.69 0.45 6.48
C ALA A 20 -22.84 1.46 6.42
N ASP A 21 -23.02 2.19 7.52
CA ASP A 21 -23.92 3.32 7.56
C ASP A 21 -23.28 4.56 6.90
N MET A 22 -24.12 5.56 6.67
CA MET A 22 -23.69 6.83 6.07
C MET A 22 -22.56 7.50 6.88
N GLU A 23 -22.53 7.31 8.20
CA GLU A 23 -21.50 7.88 9.08
C GLU A 23 -20.14 7.18 8.89
N ALA A 24 -20.12 5.85 8.82
CA ALA A 24 -18.92 5.08 8.55
C ALA A 24 -18.37 5.37 7.14
N LEU A 25 -19.23 5.50 6.14
CA LEU A 25 -18.82 5.82 4.77
C LEU A 25 -18.22 7.22 4.66
N THR A 26 -18.81 8.22 5.34
CA THR A 26 -18.31 9.61 5.32
C THR A 26 -17.06 9.84 6.15
N ARG A 27 -16.68 8.91 7.04
CA ARG A 27 -15.40 8.92 7.76
C ARG A 27 -14.22 8.56 6.86
N VAL A 28 -14.47 7.93 5.71
CA VAL A 28 -13.41 7.58 4.76
C VAL A 28 -12.89 8.84 4.09
N LYS A 29 -11.57 9.01 4.12
CA LYS A 29 -10.90 10.13 3.45
C LYS A 29 -11.27 10.12 1.96
N ASP A 30 -11.68 11.28 1.45
CA ASP A 30 -12.16 11.50 0.07
C ASP A 30 -13.56 10.92 -0.25
N VAL A 31 -14.30 10.42 0.74
CA VAL A 31 -15.72 10.05 0.60
C VAL A 31 -16.61 11.11 1.25
N GLY A 32 -17.14 12.01 0.43
CA GLY A 32 -18.13 13.00 0.86
C GLY A 32 -19.55 12.42 0.99
N PRO A 33 -20.51 13.18 1.54
CA PRO A 33 -21.89 12.73 1.77
C PRO A 33 -22.59 12.25 0.48
N THR A 34 -22.29 12.88 -0.66
CA THR A 34 -22.82 12.44 -1.97
C THR A 34 -22.33 11.05 -2.36
N MET A 35 -21.03 10.79 -2.21
CA MET A 35 -20.45 9.48 -2.56
C MET A 35 -20.87 8.40 -1.57
N ALA A 36 -20.95 8.73 -0.28
CA ALA A 36 -21.51 7.84 0.73
C ALA A 36 -22.95 7.45 0.41
N GLN A 37 -23.78 8.40 -0.06
CA GLN A 37 -25.18 8.12 -0.41
C GLN A 37 -25.28 7.19 -1.63
N VAL A 38 -24.43 7.39 -2.64
CA VAL A 38 -24.35 6.51 -3.81
C VAL A 38 -23.90 5.09 -3.41
N LEU A 39 -22.86 4.97 -2.59
CA LEU A 39 -22.38 3.67 -2.10
C LEU A 39 -23.45 2.96 -1.25
N HIS A 40 -24.08 3.70 -0.34
CA HIS A 40 -25.14 3.17 0.52
C HIS A 40 -26.34 2.70 -0.32
N ALA A 41 -26.80 3.52 -1.28
CA ALA A 41 -27.88 3.13 -2.17
C ALA A 41 -27.51 1.91 -3.02
N PHE A 42 -26.27 1.84 -3.52
CA PHE A 42 -25.79 0.71 -4.31
C PHE A 42 -25.85 -0.61 -3.52
N PHE A 43 -25.39 -0.63 -2.27
CA PHE A 43 -25.41 -1.83 -1.42
C PHE A 43 -26.80 -2.18 -0.85
N GLN A 44 -27.69 -1.20 -0.74
CA GLN A 44 -29.09 -1.43 -0.36
C GLN A 44 -29.92 -1.97 -1.52
N GLU A 45 -29.43 -1.90 -2.76
CA GLU A 45 -30.19 -2.36 -3.91
C GLU A 45 -30.17 -3.89 -4.04
N PRO A 46 -31.35 -4.55 -4.08
CA PRO A 46 -31.44 -6.02 -4.04
C PRO A 46 -30.69 -6.71 -5.18
N GLN A 47 -30.66 -6.10 -6.36
CA GLN A 47 -29.97 -6.63 -7.54
C GLN A 47 -28.45 -6.65 -7.36
N ASN A 48 -27.88 -5.60 -6.78
CA ASN A 48 -26.44 -5.49 -6.56
C ASN A 48 -26.02 -6.43 -5.44
N ARG A 49 -26.86 -6.56 -4.40
CA ARG A 49 -26.64 -7.51 -3.32
C ARG A 49 -26.70 -8.95 -3.81
N ALA A 50 -27.67 -9.30 -4.65
CA ALA A 50 -27.73 -10.63 -5.28
C ALA A 50 -26.51 -10.92 -6.15
N ALA A 51 -25.99 -9.93 -6.89
CA ALA A 51 -24.77 -10.08 -7.68
C ALA A 51 -23.53 -10.27 -6.80
N ILE A 52 -23.41 -9.52 -5.70
CA ILE A 52 -22.32 -9.66 -4.73
C ILE A 52 -22.40 -11.02 -4.02
N ASP A 53 -23.59 -11.43 -3.57
CA ASP A 53 -23.81 -12.71 -2.92
C ASP A 53 -23.49 -13.88 -3.87
N ALA A 54 -23.82 -13.77 -5.16
CA ALA A 54 -23.44 -14.75 -6.17
C ALA A 54 -21.92 -14.84 -6.37
N LEU A 55 -21.22 -13.70 -6.36
CA LEU A 55 -19.75 -13.66 -6.43
C LEU A 55 -19.10 -14.26 -5.18
N LEU A 56 -19.60 -13.94 -4.00
CA LEU A 56 -19.13 -14.50 -2.73
C LEU A 56 -19.39 -16.01 -2.66
N ALA A 57 -20.58 -16.46 -3.07
CA ALA A 57 -20.94 -17.88 -3.14
C ALA A 57 -20.10 -18.65 -4.17
N ALA A 58 -19.63 -17.98 -5.22
CA ALA A 58 -18.67 -18.53 -6.18
C ALA A 58 -17.22 -18.55 -5.65
N GLY A 59 -16.98 -18.12 -4.41
CA GLY A 59 -15.66 -18.10 -3.78
C GLY A 59 -14.80 -16.88 -4.13
N VAL A 60 -15.38 -15.85 -4.77
CA VAL A 60 -14.70 -14.57 -5.04
C VAL A 60 -14.78 -13.71 -3.79
N THR A 61 -13.85 -13.94 -2.85
CA THR A 61 -13.67 -13.06 -1.70
C THR A 61 -12.78 -11.87 -2.05
N PRO A 62 -13.21 -10.62 -1.82
CA PRO A 62 -12.33 -9.47 -1.86
C PRO A 62 -11.25 -9.67 -0.79
N ALA A 63 -10.06 -10.07 -1.21
CA ALA A 63 -8.94 -10.18 -0.28
C ALA A 63 -8.53 -8.75 0.11
N PRO A 64 -8.37 -8.42 1.40
CA PRO A 64 -7.65 -7.21 1.77
C PRO A 64 -6.29 -7.24 1.06
N PRO A 65 -5.70 -6.07 0.71
CA PRO A 65 -4.35 -6.04 0.19
C PRO A 65 -3.47 -6.77 1.21
N GLN A 66 -3.06 -8.00 0.87
CA GLN A 66 -2.25 -8.82 1.75
C GLN A 66 -0.91 -8.12 1.88
N VAL A 67 -0.73 -7.41 2.99
CA VAL A 67 0.57 -6.95 3.43
C VAL A 67 1.32 -8.22 3.80
N ASN A 68 2.20 -8.69 2.92
CA ASN A 68 3.05 -9.83 3.22
C ASN A 68 4.00 -9.40 4.35
N THR A 69 3.67 -9.78 5.60
CA THR A 69 4.49 -9.50 6.79
C THR A 69 5.68 -10.46 6.93
N GLY A 70 5.82 -11.42 6.00
CA GLY A 70 7.00 -12.28 5.87
C GLY A 70 7.90 -11.78 4.74
N GLY A 71 8.98 -11.10 5.09
CA GLY A 71 9.97 -10.64 4.12
C GLY A 71 11.00 -9.68 4.71
N PRO A 72 12.12 -9.41 4.00
CA PRO A 72 13.17 -8.48 4.40
C PRO A 72 12.68 -7.03 4.51
N PHE A 73 11.46 -6.71 4.08
CA PHE A 73 10.86 -5.38 4.18
C PHE A 73 9.89 -5.23 5.35
N ALA A 74 9.44 -6.33 5.98
CA ALA A 74 8.40 -6.29 7.00
C ALA A 74 8.84 -5.47 8.24
N GLY A 75 8.08 -4.43 8.56
CA GLY A 75 8.34 -3.52 9.68
C GLY A 75 9.53 -2.59 9.50
N LYS A 76 10.18 -2.58 8.32
CA LYS A 76 11.38 -1.77 8.07
C LYS A 76 11.03 -0.43 7.43
N THR A 77 11.78 0.61 7.80
CA THR A 77 11.64 1.94 7.21
C THR A 77 12.66 2.15 6.10
N VAL A 78 12.17 2.39 4.88
CA VAL A 78 12.97 2.54 3.66
C VAL A 78 12.91 3.98 3.17
N VAL A 79 14.04 4.54 2.75
CA VAL A 79 14.07 5.87 2.12
C VAL A 79 14.51 5.73 0.67
N LEU A 80 13.71 6.23 -0.26
CA LEU A 80 14.03 6.24 -1.70
C LEU A 80 14.69 7.57 -2.08
N THR A 81 15.90 7.52 -2.61
CA THR A 81 16.64 8.70 -3.09
C THR A 81 17.25 8.46 -4.46
N GLY A 82 17.32 9.50 -5.29
CA GLY A 82 17.70 9.39 -6.71
C GLY A 82 16.53 9.04 -7.63
N GLY A 83 16.81 8.96 -8.93
CA GLY A 83 15.95 8.41 -9.97
C GLY A 83 16.18 6.91 -10.10
N MET A 84 15.10 6.15 -10.31
CA MET A 84 15.16 4.72 -10.62
C MET A 84 14.88 4.55 -12.10
N THR A 85 15.69 3.73 -12.79
CA THR A 85 15.55 3.51 -14.24
C THR A 85 14.60 2.36 -14.56
N GLY A 86 14.52 1.37 -13.67
CA GLY A 86 13.69 0.18 -13.80
C GLY A 86 12.27 0.32 -13.25
N MET A 87 11.98 1.30 -12.39
CA MET A 87 10.62 1.53 -11.87
C MET A 87 10.38 2.97 -11.40
N SER A 88 9.12 3.40 -11.33
CA SER A 88 8.77 4.71 -10.79
C SER A 88 8.87 4.74 -9.26
N ARG A 89 9.05 5.94 -8.69
CA ARG A 89 9.09 6.14 -7.22
C ARG A 89 7.80 5.65 -6.54
N ASP A 90 6.66 5.83 -7.20
CA ASP A 90 5.37 5.40 -6.70
C ASP A 90 5.24 3.88 -6.73
N GLN A 91 5.67 3.23 -7.82
CA GLN A 91 5.71 1.76 -7.90
C GLN A 91 6.60 1.16 -6.82
N ALA A 92 7.79 1.73 -6.59
CA ALA A 92 8.69 1.24 -5.54
C ALA A 92 8.06 1.39 -4.16
N LYS A 93 7.39 2.51 -3.90
CA LYS A 93 6.68 2.74 -2.66
C LYS A 93 5.58 1.71 -2.44
N GLU A 94 4.78 1.47 -3.47
CA GLU A 94 3.67 0.53 -3.40
C GLU A 94 4.15 -0.90 -3.18
N GLU A 95 5.23 -1.31 -3.84
CA GLU A 95 5.81 -2.65 -3.65
C GLU A 95 6.42 -2.82 -2.25
N ILE A 96 7.04 -1.76 -1.68
CA ILE A 96 7.53 -1.76 -0.30
C ILE A 96 6.37 -1.87 0.69
N GLU A 97 5.32 -1.05 0.52
CA GLU A 97 4.11 -1.06 1.37
C GLU A 97 3.39 -2.40 1.29
N ARG A 98 3.26 -2.98 0.10
CA ARG A 98 2.69 -4.31 -0.15
C ARG A 98 3.45 -5.43 0.57
N ARG A 99 4.75 -5.25 0.80
CA ARG A 99 5.63 -6.19 1.52
C ARG A 99 5.83 -5.84 3.00
N GLY A 100 4.97 -4.98 3.54
CA GLY A 100 4.99 -4.59 4.96
C GLY A 100 6.11 -3.64 5.35
N GLY A 101 6.81 -3.05 4.38
CA GLY A 101 7.77 -1.98 4.61
C GLY A 101 7.12 -0.61 4.60
N LYS A 102 7.80 0.37 5.19
CA LYS A 102 7.32 1.75 5.27
C LYS A 102 8.25 2.68 4.52
N VAL A 103 7.75 3.42 3.54
CA VAL A 103 8.55 4.44 2.85
C VAL A 103 8.53 5.77 3.61
N SER A 104 9.72 6.30 3.89
CA SER A 104 9.93 7.64 4.43
C SER A 104 10.64 8.52 3.41
N GLY A 105 10.26 9.79 3.33
CA GLY A 105 10.94 10.79 2.50
C GLY A 105 12.25 11.32 3.09
N SER A 106 12.53 11.02 4.37
CA SER A 106 13.64 11.58 5.13
C SER A 106 14.49 10.49 5.79
N VAL A 107 15.82 10.61 5.66
CA VAL A 107 16.78 9.74 6.34
C VAL A 107 16.85 10.13 7.81
N SER A 108 16.56 9.16 8.68
CA SER A 108 16.57 9.31 10.14
C SER A 108 17.27 8.12 10.78
N ARG A 109 17.55 8.19 12.09
CA ARG A 109 18.07 7.03 12.84
C ARG A 109 17.11 5.83 12.89
N LYS A 110 15.82 6.04 12.57
CA LYS A 110 14.82 4.97 12.47
C LYS A 110 14.77 4.34 11.09
N THR A 111 15.55 4.84 10.13
CA THR A 111 15.62 4.30 8.78
C THR A 111 16.49 3.04 8.81
N ASP A 112 15.94 1.91 8.39
CA ASP A 112 16.68 0.64 8.29
C ASP A 112 17.64 0.67 7.09
N PHE A 113 17.15 1.12 5.94
CA PHE A 113 17.96 1.24 4.74
C PHE A 113 17.47 2.32 3.77
N VAL A 114 18.39 2.78 2.92
CA VAL A 114 18.18 3.80 1.90
C VAL A 114 18.44 3.17 0.54
N VAL A 115 17.46 3.24 -0.36
CA VAL A 115 17.63 2.86 -1.76
C VAL A 115 18.12 4.09 -2.51
N ALA A 116 19.30 3.96 -3.10
CA ALA A 116 19.97 5.00 -3.86
C ALA A 116 19.97 4.63 -5.35
N GLY A 117 19.22 5.39 -6.14
CA GLY A 117 19.26 5.35 -7.60
C GLY A 117 20.24 6.37 -8.17
N GLU A 118 20.11 6.66 -9.47
CA GLU A 118 20.86 7.72 -10.16
C GLU A 118 20.67 9.06 -9.45
N ASP A 119 21.77 9.80 -9.24
CA ASP A 119 21.77 11.11 -8.56
C ASP A 119 21.20 11.11 -7.12
N ALA A 120 21.40 10.03 -6.35
CA ALA A 120 21.03 9.98 -4.94
C ALA A 120 21.71 11.03 -4.03
N GLY A 121 22.83 11.60 -4.48
CA GLY A 121 23.54 12.77 -3.97
C GLY A 121 23.46 13.02 -2.46
N SER A 122 22.55 13.91 -2.06
CA SER A 122 22.50 14.47 -0.70
C SER A 122 21.91 13.56 0.37
N LYS A 123 21.05 12.57 0.01
CA LYS A 123 20.49 11.64 1.00
C LYS A 123 21.38 10.41 1.21
N LEU A 124 22.16 10.03 0.20
CA LEU A 124 23.15 8.95 0.30
C LEU A 124 24.25 9.32 1.30
N LYS A 125 24.79 10.54 1.22
CA LYS A 125 25.77 11.04 2.21
C LYS A 125 25.21 11.01 3.62
N LYS A 126 23.97 11.48 3.81
CA LYS A 126 23.32 11.48 5.13
C LYS A 126 23.07 10.07 5.68
N ALA A 127 22.76 9.10 4.81
CA ALA A 127 22.64 7.70 5.19
C ALA A 127 23.99 7.13 5.64
N GLN A 128 25.07 7.41 4.92
CA GLN A 128 26.43 7.00 5.28
C GLN A 128 26.88 7.64 6.61
N GLU A 129 26.64 8.93 6.81
CA GLU A 129 26.94 9.64 8.07
C GLU A 129 26.20 9.04 9.28
N LEU A 130 24.96 8.60 9.07
CA LEU A 130 24.14 7.98 10.11
C LEU A 130 24.39 6.48 10.28
N GLY A 131 25.26 5.88 9.47
CA GLY A 131 25.52 4.43 9.48
C GLY A 131 24.33 3.59 9.00
N VAL A 132 23.40 4.19 8.26
CA VAL A 132 22.22 3.50 7.70
C VAL A 132 22.65 2.70 6.47
N ARG A 133 22.10 1.49 6.32
CA ARG A 133 22.43 0.60 5.21
C ARG A 133 21.98 1.21 3.88
N VAL A 134 22.88 1.34 2.90
CA VAL A 134 22.55 1.85 1.57
C VAL A 134 22.44 0.67 0.60
N LEU A 135 21.37 0.63 -0.17
CA LEU A 135 21.10 -0.34 -1.22
C LEU A 135 21.03 0.42 -2.56
N ASP A 136 21.54 -0.19 -3.62
CA ASP A 136 21.31 0.30 -4.98
C ASP A 136 19.99 -0.24 -5.55
N GLU A 137 19.60 0.26 -6.72
CA GLU A 137 18.41 -0.21 -7.44
C GLU A 137 18.46 -1.72 -7.70
N GLN A 138 19.63 -2.27 -8.06
CA GLN A 138 19.77 -3.71 -8.31
C GLN A 138 19.58 -4.56 -7.06
N ALA A 139 20.11 -4.14 -5.91
CA ALA A 139 19.93 -4.82 -4.64
C ALA A 139 18.49 -4.72 -4.16
N PHE A 140 17.83 -3.58 -4.37
CA PHE A 140 16.40 -3.44 -4.11
C PHE A 140 15.59 -4.41 -4.97
N LEU A 141 15.83 -4.45 -6.28
CA LEU A 141 15.19 -5.40 -7.20
C LEU A 141 15.48 -6.86 -6.82
N LYS A 142 16.70 -7.18 -6.39
CA LYS A 142 17.04 -8.53 -5.89
C LYS A 142 16.29 -8.89 -4.63
N LEU A 143 16.10 -7.96 -3.70
CA LEU A 143 15.26 -8.18 -2.52
C LEU A 143 13.80 -8.37 -2.93
N LEU A 144 13.31 -7.59 -3.90
CA LEU A 144 11.97 -7.75 -4.46
C LEU A 144 11.78 -9.12 -5.14
N GLN A 145 12.79 -9.60 -5.88
CA GLN A 145 12.73 -10.91 -6.56
C GLN A 145 13.01 -12.09 -5.62
N GLY A 146 13.79 -11.88 -4.56
CA GLY A 146 14.19 -12.90 -3.59
C GLY A 146 13.02 -13.44 -2.75
N ASP A 147 12.02 -12.61 -2.46
CA ASP A 147 10.81 -13.07 -1.75
C ASP A 147 9.78 -13.75 -2.66
N ALA A 148 9.89 -13.63 -4.00
CA ALA A 148 8.94 -14.25 -4.92
C ALA A 148 9.08 -15.79 -5.00
N ARG A 149 9.94 -16.39 -4.17
CA ARG A 149 10.14 -17.83 -4.02
C ARG A 149 10.03 -18.23 -2.55
N SER A 150 8.82 -18.22 -1.99
CA SER A 150 8.47 -18.98 -0.78
C SER A 150 7.00 -19.31 -0.80
#